data_AF-A0A6I0EU75-F1
#
_entry.id   AF-A0A6I0EU75-F1
#
_cell.length_a   1.000
_cell.length_b   1.000
_cell.length_c   1.000
_cell.angle_alpha   90.00
_cell.angle_beta   90.00
_cell.angle_gamma   90.00
#
_symmetry.space_group_name_H-M   'P 1'
#
loop_
_entity.id
_entity.type
_entity.pdbx_description
1 polymer ?
#
loop_
_entity_poly.entity_id
_entity_poly.type
_entity_poly.pdbx_seq_one_letter_code
_entity_poly.pdbx_strand_id
1 'polypeptide(L)'
;MSNRDKVEEVRAYDDLYQWIWQFRKILEGNKSHQNHSLPISEKYIDLSKAVFIEDPDLLGKIELPQLDSVTVAFEHLLVAMAEHRWVRVRYGINEFLKVYLYHLLKSSSSEEAKKETKRYLSVIRYIFEYGLSPAFPYTESLWSYLSACLESTGMTLARHDRWDAVEVLLIETANMGRHAAREGLQTAPLQHFLRRLENHCRHHGNDEKIASLARNLRFNLEV
;
A
#
# COMPACT_ATOMS: atom_id res chain seq x y z
N MET A 1 -15.47 14.31 29.47
CA MET A 1 -15.78 14.51 28.03
C MET A 1 -17.11 15.23 27.91
N SER A 2 -17.08 16.42 27.32
CA SER A 2 -18.26 17.26 27.09
C SER A 2 -19.14 16.67 25.99
N ASN A 3 -20.43 17.00 25.99
CA ASN A 3 -21.36 16.61 24.92
C ASN A 3 -20.97 17.22 23.55
N ARG A 4 -20.19 18.31 23.56
CA ARG A 4 -19.64 18.97 22.37
C ARG A 4 -18.50 18.16 21.73
N ASP A 5 -17.61 17.61 22.55
CA ASP A 5 -16.48 16.77 22.11
C ASP A 5 -16.99 15.52 21.38
N LYS A 6 -18.09 14.92 21.87
CA LYS A 6 -18.72 13.74 21.24
C LYS A 6 -19.32 14.05 19.86
N VAL A 7 -19.90 15.24 19.67
CA VAL A 7 -20.54 15.62 18.39
C VAL A 7 -19.49 15.94 17.32
N GLU A 8 -18.38 16.56 17.70
CA GLU A 8 -17.26 16.84 16.79
C GLU A 8 -16.53 15.56 16.38
N GLU A 9 -16.37 14.61 17.31
CA GLU A 9 -15.80 13.29 17.03
C GLU A 9 -16.64 12.52 16.00
N VAL A 10 -17.97 12.44 16.19
CA VAL A 10 -18.89 11.76 15.25
C VAL A 10 -18.81 12.36 13.84
N ARG A 11 -18.78 13.69 13.71
CA ARG A 11 -18.67 14.36 12.40
C ARG A 11 -17.34 14.11 11.70
N ALA A 12 -16.24 14.04 12.45
CA ALA A 12 -14.92 13.74 11.89
C ALA A 12 -14.86 12.30 11.35
N TYR A 13 -15.51 11.35 12.04
CA TYR A 13 -15.67 9.98 11.54
C TYR A 13 -16.51 9.93 10.27
N ASP A 14 -17.63 10.66 10.21
CA ASP A 14 -18.48 10.71 9.02
C ASP A 14 -17.76 11.31 7.81
N ASP A 15 -16.97 12.37 7.99
CA ASP A 15 -16.18 13.00 6.91
C ASP A 15 -15.07 12.07 6.39
N LEU A 16 -14.31 11.44 7.29
CA LEU A 16 -13.30 10.45 6.91
C LEU A 16 -13.94 9.28 6.16
N TYR A 17 -15.09 8.83 6.65
CA TYR A 17 -15.86 7.75 6.04
C TYR A 17 -16.25 8.09 4.60
N GLN A 18 -16.84 9.27 4.39
CA GLN A 18 -17.22 9.74 3.06
C GLN A 18 -16.01 9.84 2.15
N TRP A 19 -14.87 10.32 2.65
CA TRP A 19 -13.64 10.42 1.88
C TRP A 19 -13.12 9.04 1.43
N ILE A 20 -13.06 8.05 2.32
CA ILE A 20 -12.61 6.69 1.99
C ILE A 20 -13.53 6.07 0.94
N TRP A 21 -14.83 6.25 1.11
CA TRP A 21 -15.82 5.75 0.16
C TRP A 21 -15.66 6.39 -1.22
N GLN A 22 -15.52 7.72 -1.29
CA GLN A 22 -15.25 8.43 -2.54
C GLN A 22 -13.94 7.96 -3.18
N PHE A 23 -12.90 7.74 -2.38
CA PHE A 23 -11.61 7.25 -2.85
C PHE A 23 -11.73 5.85 -3.48
N ARG A 24 -12.45 4.93 -2.83
CA ARG A 24 -12.76 3.62 -3.43
C ARG A 24 -13.55 3.74 -4.72
N LYS A 25 -14.51 4.66 -4.80
CA LYS A 25 -15.28 4.89 -6.03
C LYS A 25 -14.44 5.40 -7.18
N ILE A 26 -13.42 6.22 -6.90
CA ILE A 26 -12.43 6.64 -7.90
C ILE A 26 -11.65 5.42 -8.40
N LEU A 27 -11.19 4.57 -7.48
CA LEU A 27 -10.49 3.34 -7.83
C LEU A 27 -11.38 2.38 -8.65
N GLU A 28 -12.65 2.24 -8.29
CA GLU A 28 -13.66 1.44 -9.03
C GLU A 28 -14.14 2.13 -10.32
N GLY A 29 -13.78 3.39 -10.57
CA GLY A 29 -14.22 4.11 -11.76
C GLY A 29 -15.71 4.42 -11.87
N ASN A 30 -16.48 4.11 -10.84
CA ASN A 30 -17.91 4.28 -10.82
C ASN A 30 -18.25 5.71 -10.39
N LYS A 31 -18.83 6.48 -11.31
CA LYS A 31 -19.41 7.81 -11.01
C LYS A 31 -20.80 7.74 -10.37
N SER A 32 -21.39 6.56 -10.23
CA SER A 32 -22.74 6.37 -9.71
C SER A 32 -22.79 6.51 -8.19
N HIS A 33 -23.61 7.45 -7.72
CA HIS A 33 -23.97 7.60 -6.30
C HIS A 33 -24.85 6.43 -5.88
N GLN A 34 -24.30 5.46 -5.15
CA GLN A 34 -25.10 4.50 -4.40
C GLN A 34 -24.70 4.53 -2.93
N ASN A 35 -25.71 4.73 -2.08
CA ASN A 35 -25.62 4.73 -0.63
C ASN A 35 -25.24 3.34 -0.12
N HIS A 36 -23.94 3.09 0.02
CA HIS A 36 -23.46 1.97 0.82
C HIS A 36 -22.66 2.53 1.97
N SER A 37 -23.03 2.13 3.19
CA SER A 37 -22.24 2.27 4.40
C SER A 37 -21.11 1.25 4.36
N LEU A 38 -19.86 1.67 4.12
CA LEU A 38 -18.69 0.85 4.49
C LEU A 38 -18.39 1.17 5.95
N PRO A 39 -18.71 0.31 6.93
CA PRO A 39 -18.23 0.62 8.24
C PRO A 39 -16.70 0.51 8.20
N ILE A 40 -16.00 1.50 8.75
CA ILE A 40 -14.75 1.25 9.47
C ILE A 40 -15.15 0.28 10.60
N SER A 41 -15.42 -0.97 10.22
CA SER A 41 -15.83 -2.04 11.10
C SER A 41 -14.59 -2.71 11.64
N GLU A 42 -14.77 -3.56 12.63
CA GLU A 42 -13.76 -4.54 13.02
C GLU A 42 -13.25 -5.41 11.85
N LYS A 43 -13.98 -5.44 10.71
CA LYS A 43 -13.59 -6.16 9.48
C LYS A 43 -12.76 -5.30 8.50
N TYR A 44 -12.42 -4.06 8.84
CA TYR A 44 -11.56 -3.25 7.98
C TYR A 44 -10.14 -3.82 7.94
N ILE A 45 -9.72 -4.27 6.76
CA ILE A 45 -8.37 -4.78 6.54
C ILE A 45 -7.40 -3.58 6.51
N ASP A 46 -6.44 -3.54 7.41
CA ASP A 46 -5.38 -2.54 7.40
C ASP A 46 -4.05 -3.25 7.11
N LEU A 47 -3.51 -3.01 5.92
CA LEU A 47 -2.28 -3.66 5.45
C LEU A 47 -1.08 -3.30 6.32
N SER A 48 -1.10 -2.20 7.08
CA SER A 48 -0.01 -1.88 7.99
C SER A 48 0.02 -2.76 9.25
N LYS A 49 -1.03 -3.53 9.53
CA LYS A 49 -1.14 -4.36 10.75
C LYS A 49 -0.58 -5.77 10.57
N ALA A 50 0.33 -5.97 9.62
CA ALA A 50 0.91 -7.28 9.28
C ALA A 50 -0.14 -8.36 8.99
N VAL A 51 -1.27 -7.96 8.39
CA VAL A 51 -2.35 -8.87 7.99
C VAL A 51 -1.98 -9.47 6.65
N PHE A 52 -1.80 -10.79 6.62
CA PHE A 52 -1.68 -11.53 5.36
C PHE A 52 -3.09 -11.85 4.86
N ILE A 53 -3.33 -11.60 3.57
CA ILE A 53 -4.62 -11.91 2.96
C ILE A 53 -4.59 -13.36 2.48
N GLU A 54 -5.17 -14.25 3.28
CA GLU A 54 -5.29 -15.67 2.95
C GLU A 54 -6.34 -15.90 1.87
N ASP A 55 -7.48 -15.22 1.98
CA ASP A 55 -8.57 -15.26 1.01
C ASP A 55 -8.64 -13.94 0.23
N PRO A 56 -8.30 -13.93 -1.07
CA PRO A 56 -8.38 -12.74 -1.92
C PRO A 56 -9.79 -12.15 -2.05
N ASP A 57 -10.85 -12.94 -1.83
CA ASP A 57 -12.23 -12.45 -1.93
C ASP A 57 -12.58 -11.48 -0.79
N LEU A 58 -11.80 -11.46 0.29
CA LEU A 58 -11.91 -10.48 1.38
C LEU A 58 -11.57 -9.04 0.94
N LEU A 59 -10.87 -8.87 -0.18
CA LEU A 59 -10.58 -7.55 -0.75
C LEU A 59 -11.81 -6.89 -1.39
N GLY A 60 -12.91 -7.65 -1.57
CA GLY A 60 -14.12 -7.20 -2.25
C GLY A 60 -13.96 -7.19 -3.77
N LYS A 61 -15.06 -7.31 -4.52
CA LYS A 61 -15.02 -7.17 -5.98
C LYS A 61 -14.79 -5.70 -6.34
N ILE A 62 -13.66 -5.43 -6.98
CA ILE A 62 -13.33 -4.11 -7.50
C ILE A 62 -13.28 -4.23 -9.02
N GLU A 63 -14.22 -3.61 -9.70
CA GLU A 63 -14.20 -3.49 -11.16
C GLU A 63 -13.49 -2.17 -11.48
N LEU A 64 -12.37 -2.21 -12.22
CA LEU A 64 -11.73 -0.99 -12.71
C LEU A 64 -12.44 -0.48 -13.97
N PRO A 65 -12.57 0.86 -14.14
CA PRO A 65 -12.97 1.44 -15.40
C PRO A 65 -11.82 1.37 -16.42
N GLN A 66 -12.13 1.64 -17.69
CA GLN A 66 -11.13 1.86 -18.73
C GLN A 66 -10.38 3.20 -18.61
N LEU A 67 -10.87 4.15 -17.82
CA LEU A 67 -10.16 5.41 -17.52
C LEU A 67 -9.01 5.16 -16.54
N ASP A 68 -8.01 6.04 -16.56
CA ASP A 68 -6.82 5.96 -15.69
C ASP A 68 -7.14 6.30 -14.23
N SER A 69 -7.97 5.46 -13.57
CA SER A 69 -8.40 5.58 -12.18
C SER A 69 -7.22 5.62 -11.21
N VAL A 70 -6.10 4.98 -11.56
CA VAL A 70 -4.84 5.02 -10.82
C VAL A 70 -4.30 6.45 -10.74
N THR A 71 -4.29 7.18 -11.87
CA THR A 71 -3.83 8.58 -11.90
C THR A 71 -4.77 9.50 -11.13
N VAL A 72 -6.09 9.33 -11.28
CA VAL A 72 -7.05 10.14 -10.50
C VAL A 72 -6.94 9.86 -8.99
N ALA A 73 -6.77 8.60 -8.60
CA ALA A 73 -6.55 8.24 -7.19
C ALA A 73 -5.24 8.83 -6.66
N PHE A 74 -4.19 8.87 -7.47
CA PHE A 74 -2.94 9.53 -7.12
C PHE A 74 -3.12 11.04 -6.89
N GLU A 75 -3.83 11.75 -7.78
CA GLU A 75 -4.13 13.18 -7.61
C GLU A 75 -4.89 13.45 -6.29
N HIS A 76 -5.87 12.60 -5.97
CA HIS A 76 -6.61 12.70 -4.70
C HIS A 76 -5.73 12.47 -3.46
N LEU A 77 -4.76 11.55 -3.55
CA LEU A 77 -3.76 11.34 -2.48
C LEU A 77 -2.85 12.56 -2.33
N LEU A 78 -2.39 13.15 -3.43
CA LEU A 78 -1.56 14.36 -3.39
C LEU A 78 -2.30 15.54 -2.73
N VAL A 79 -3.59 15.72 -3.01
CA VAL A 79 -4.41 16.74 -2.34
C VAL A 79 -4.46 16.48 -0.83
N ALA A 80 -4.74 15.24 -0.41
CA ALA A 80 -4.75 14.88 1.01
C ALA A 80 -3.38 15.10 1.68
N MET A 81 -2.28 14.84 0.97
CA MET A 81 -0.92 15.11 1.45
C MET A 81 -0.65 16.60 1.58
N ALA A 82 -1.00 17.41 0.56
CA ALA A 82 -0.82 18.86 0.56
C ALA A 82 -1.64 19.56 1.65
N GLU A 83 -2.83 19.03 1.98
CA GLU A 83 -3.65 19.50 3.08
C GLU A 83 -3.24 18.93 4.45
N HIS A 84 -2.15 18.17 4.52
CA HIS A 84 -1.65 17.53 5.73
C HIS A 84 -2.68 16.63 6.43
N ARG A 85 -3.61 16.04 5.66
CA ARG A 85 -4.66 15.15 6.16
C ARG A 85 -4.11 13.74 6.36
N TRP A 86 -3.19 13.57 7.31
CA TRP A 86 -2.46 12.31 7.53
C TRP A 86 -3.35 11.07 7.59
N VAL A 87 -4.49 11.15 8.29
CA VAL A 87 -5.43 10.03 8.37
C VAL A 87 -5.93 9.63 6.98
N ARG A 88 -6.35 10.58 6.15
CA ARG A 88 -6.80 10.31 4.77
C ARG A 88 -5.68 9.72 3.91
N VAL A 89 -4.45 10.23 4.05
CA VAL A 89 -3.27 9.69 3.35
C VAL A 89 -3.08 8.20 3.67
N ARG A 90 -3.10 7.81 4.95
CA ARG A 90 -2.96 6.40 5.35
C ARG A 90 -4.05 5.52 4.75
N TYR A 91 -5.31 5.92 4.93
CA TYR A 91 -6.44 5.14 4.41
C TYR A 91 -6.40 5.05 2.89
N GLY A 92 -6.07 6.13 2.18
CA GLY A 92 -5.94 6.11 0.73
C GLY A 92 -4.83 5.19 0.24
N ILE A 93 -3.65 5.21 0.86
CA ILE A 93 -2.56 4.27 0.55
C ILE A 93 -3.01 2.82 0.75
N ASN A 94 -3.71 2.54 1.86
CA ASN A 94 -4.20 1.21 2.16
C ASN A 94 -5.20 0.72 1.11
N GLU A 95 -6.18 1.56 0.75
CA GLU A 95 -7.16 1.21 -0.27
C GLU A 95 -6.52 1.05 -1.66
N PHE A 96 -5.56 1.90 -1.99
CA PHE A 96 -4.80 1.80 -3.24
C PHE A 96 -4.06 0.47 -3.33
N LEU A 97 -3.39 0.03 -2.26
CA LEU A 97 -2.66 -1.24 -2.22
C LEU A 97 -3.58 -2.47 -2.15
N LYS A 98 -4.78 -2.36 -1.57
CA LYS A 98 -5.79 -3.44 -1.65
C LYS A 98 -6.27 -3.66 -3.08
N VAL A 99 -6.54 -2.58 -3.80
CA VAL A 99 -6.94 -2.62 -5.21
C VAL A 99 -5.84 -3.25 -6.05
N TYR A 100 -4.59 -2.84 -5.82
CA TYR A 100 -3.42 -3.48 -6.40
C TYR A 100 -3.38 -5.00 -6.17
N LEU A 101 -3.50 -5.44 -4.92
CA LEU A 101 -3.48 -6.86 -4.56
C LEU A 101 -4.63 -7.62 -5.22
N TYR A 102 -5.83 -7.07 -5.21
CA TYR A 102 -6.99 -7.70 -5.83
C TYR A 102 -6.76 -7.99 -7.33
N HIS A 103 -6.20 -7.03 -8.07
CA HIS A 103 -5.92 -7.23 -9.50
C HIS A 103 -4.84 -8.26 -9.76
N LEU A 104 -3.74 -8.22 -9.01
CA LEU A 104 -2.67 -9.17 -9.20
C LEU A 104 -3.06 -10.59 -8.83
N LEU A 105 -3.86 -10.76 -7.77
CA LEU A 105 -4.30 -12.08 -7.35
C LEU A 105 -5.29 -12.68 -8.37
N LYS A 106 -6.03 -11.86 -9.11
CA LYS A 106 -6.93 -12.31 -10.19
C LYS A 106 -6.31 -12.37 -11.58
N SER A 107 -5.15 -11.74 -11.81
CA SER A 107 -4.45 -11.85 -13.10
C SER A 107 -3.94 -13.27 -13.32
N SER A 108 -4.11 -13.77 -14.55
CA SER A 108 -3.58 -15.07 -14.99
C SER A 108 -2.24 -14.94 -15.71
N SER A 109 -1.76 -13.73 -16.00
CA SER A 109 -0.57 -13.49 -16.82
C SER A 109 0.56 -12.87 -16.01
N SER A 110 1.73 -13.53 -16.03
CA SER A 110 2.95 -13.06 -15.37
C SER A 110 3.42 -11.69 -15.91
N GLU A 111 3.35 -11.48 -17.23
CA GLU A 111 3.81 -10.23 -17.84
C GLU A 111 2.89 -9.05 -17.49
N GLU A 112 1.58 -9.30 -17.46
CA GLU A 112 0.61 -8.32 -17.00
C GLU A 112 0.83 -7.99 -15.52
N ALA A 113 1.12 -9.00 -14.69
CA ALA A 113 1.41 -8.80 -13.28
C ALA A 113 2.65 -7.90 -13.07
N LYS A 114 3.74 -8.09 -13.83
CA LYS A 114 4.90 -7.20 -13.78
C LYS A 114 4.55 -5.76 -14.16
N LYS A 115 3.84 -5.60 -15.27
CA LYS A 115 3.46 -4.27 -15.78
C LYS A 115 2.57 -3.54 -14.78
N GLU A 116 1.58 -4.23 -14.23
CA GLU A 116 0.66 -3.64 -13.26
C GLU A 116 1.37 -3.33 -11.95
N THR A 117 2.26 -4.21 -11.47
CA THR A 117 3.11 -3.93 -10.29
C THR A 117 3.92 -2.66 -10.47
N LYS A 118 4.60 -2.49 -11.61
CA LYS A 118 5.37 -1.27 -11.91
C LYS A 118 4.48 -0.02 -11.90
N ARG A 119 3.25 -0.12 -12.44
CA ARG A 119 2.29 0.98 -12.48
C ARG A 119 1.82 1.41 -11.09
N TYR A 120 1.48 0.46 -10.21
CA TYR A 120 1.07 0.83 -8.84
C TYR A 120 2.25 1.32 -8.00
N LEU A 121 3.42 0.69 -8.13
CA LEU A 121 4.58 1.10 -7.33
C LEU A 121 5.23 2.40 -7.79
N SER A 122 5.07 2.81 -9.05
CA SER A 122 5.48 4.17 -9.45
C SER A 122 4.68 5.24 -8.70
N VAL A 123 3.37 5.03 -8.51
CA VAL A 123 2.53 5.92 -7.70
C VAL A 123 2.98 5.92 -6.23
N ILE A 124 3.23 4.75 -5.64
CA ILE A 124 3.75 4.67 -4.27
C ILE A 124 5.09 5.39 -4.13
N ARG A 125 5.97 5.25 -5.12
CA ARG A 125 7.25 5.96 -5.15
C ARG A 125 7.05 7.47 -5.19
N TYR A 126 6.13 7.98 -6.01
CA TYR A 126 5.84 9.42 -6.05
C TYR A 126 5.25 9.94 -4.73
N ILE A 127 4.40 9.15 -4.06
CA ILE A 127 3.88 9.47 -2.72
C ILE A 127 5.03 9.54 -1.72
N PHE A 128 5.95 8.56 -1.75
CA PHE A 128 7.13 8.55 -0.89
C PHE A 128 8.01 9.78 -1.14
N GLU A 129 8.34 10.07 -2.40
CA GLU A 129 9.16 11.23 -2.80
C GLU A 129 8.52 12.56 -2.37
N TYR A 130 7.21 12.72 -2.56
CA TYR A 130 6.49 13.90 -2.08
C TYR A 130 6.56 14.01 -0.55
N GLY A 131 6.46 12.88 0.16
CA GLY A 131 6.56 12.84 1.61
C GLY A 131 7.92 13.18 2.19
N LEU A 132 8.99 13.17 1.37
CA LEU A 132 10.31 13.67 1.74
C LEU A 132 10.42 15.19 1.59
N SER A 133 9.44 15.85 0.97
CA SER A 133 9.42 17.31 0.84
C SER A 133 9.45 17.96 2.24
N PRO A 134 10.25 19.03 2.45
CA PRO A 134 10.26 19.78 3.70
C PRO A 134 8.90 20.35 4.11
N ALA A 135 7.97 20.48 3.16
CA ALA A 135 6.62 20.96 3.43
C ALA A 135 5.72 19.90 4.11
N PHE A 136 6.07 18.61 4.03
CA PHE A 136 5.22 17.54 4.54
C PHE A 136 5.65 17.11 5.95
N PRO A 137 4.84 17.36 7.00
CA PRO A 137 5.28 17.20 8.39
C PRO A 137 5.26 15.75 8.91
N TYR A 138 4.82 14.78 8.09
CA TYR A 138 4.62 13.38 8.51
C TYR A 138 5.59 12.39 7.85
N THR A 139 6.78 12.84 7.43
CA THR A 139 7.75 12.01 6.69
C THR A 139 8.06 10.67 7.35
N GLU A 140 8.44 10.66 8.64
CA GLU A 140 8.74 9.43 9.38
C GLU A 140 7.51 8.50 9.48
N SER A 141 6.35 9.09 9.77
CA SER A 141 5.09 8.36 9.88
C SER A 141 4.66 7.74 8.55
N LEU A 142 4.86 8.47 7.44
CA LEU A 142 4.61 7.99 6.09
C LEU A 142 5.52 6.82 5.75
N TRP A 143 6.83 6.96 5.97
CA TRP A 143 7.79 5.91 5.67
C TRP A 143 7.52 4.64 6.50
N SER A 144 7.25 4.80 7.80
CA SER A 144 6.89 3.68 8.68
C SER A 144 5.62 2.96 8.19
N TYR A 145 4.58 3.74 7.82
CA TYR A 145 3.33 3.19 7.31
C TYR A 145 3.49 2.48 5.96
N LEU A 146 4.20 3.10 5.02
CA LEU A 146 4.51 2.50 3.71
C LEU A 146 5.28 1.20 3.86
N SER A 147 6.31 1.17 4.72
CA SER A 147 7.11 -0.04 4.97
C SER A 147 6.24 -1.20 5.45
N ALA A 148 5.34 -0.94 6.41
CA ALA A 148 4.44 -1.96 6.94
C ALA A 148 3.43 -2.45 5.88
N CYS A 149 2.85 -1.55 5.09
CA CYS A 149 1.94 -1.91 4.02
C CYS A 149 2.64 -2.72 2.91
N LEU A 150 3.85 -2.32 2.52
CA LEU A 150 4.65 -3.01 1.49
C LEU A 150 5.10 -4.39 1.96
N GLU A 151 5.43 -4.55 3.25
CA GLU A 151 5.70 -5.87 3.84
C GLU A 151 4.48 -6.80 3.71
N SER A 152 3.30 -6.39 4.18
CA SER A 152 2.09 -7.22 4.09
C SER A 152 1.72 -7.53 2.65
N THR A 153 1.89 -6.55 1.76
CA THR A 153 1.65 -6.69 0.32
C THR A 153 2.60 -7.71 -0.30
N GLY A 154 3.90 -7.58 -0.07
CA GLY A 154 4.92 -8.50 -0.60
C GLY A 154 4.76 -9.93 -0.08
N MET A 155 4.47 -10.08 1.23
CA MET A 155 4.20 -11.38 1.83
C MET A 155 2.91 -12.02 1.30
N THR A 156 1.87 -11.22 1.05
CA THR A 156 0.63 -11.71 0.43
C THR A 156 0.92 -12.24 -0.98
N LEU A 157 1.63 -11.47 -1.81
CA LEU A 157 1.98 -11.90 -3.18
C LEU A 157 2.81 -13.18 -3.20
N ALA A 158 3.79 -13.30 -2.29
CA ALA A 158 4.62 -14.50 -2.18
C ALA A 158 3.79 -15.75 -1.82
N ARG A 159 2.81 -15.61 -0.92
CA ARG A 159 1.94 -16.74 -0.53
C ARG A 159 1.03 -17.24 -1.64
N HIS A 160 0.73 -16.37 -2.62
CA HIS A 160 -0.06 -16.71 -3.80
C HIS A 160 0.81 -16.95 -5.04
N ASP A 161 2.11 -17.25 -4.84
CA ASP A 161 3.10 -17.57 -5.87
C ASP A 161 3.20 -16.50 -6.98
N ARG A 162 2.96 -15.22 -6.65
CA ARG A 162 3.08 -14.08 -7.58
C ARG A 162 4.52 -13.57 -7.66
N TRP A 163 5.47 -14.47 -7.92
CA TRP A 163 6.92 -14.21 -7.81
C TRP A 163 7.43 -13.08 -8.70
N ASP A 164 6.91 -12.99 -9.91
CA ASP A 164 7.24 -11.91 -10.85
C ASP A 164 6.84 -10.51 -10.34
N ALA A 165 5.72 -10.41 -9.62
CA ALA A 165 5.31 -9.19 -8.95
C ALA A 165 6.14 -8.93 -7.69
N VAL A 166 6.47 -9.97 -6.94
CA VAL A 166 7.37 -9.89 -5.78
C VAL A 166 8.75 -9.34 -6.19
N GLU A 167 9.32 -9.79 -7.31
CA GLU A 167 10.59 -9.29 -7.84
C GLU A 167 10.56 -7.77 -8.03
N VAL A 168 9.55 -7.27 -8.74
CA VAL A 168 9.38 -5.83 -8.98
C VAL A 168 9.17 -5.07 -7.67
N LEU A 169 8.33 -5.61 -6.78
CA LEU A 169 8.05 -4.99 -5.48
C LEU A 169 9.30 -4.85 -4.63
N LEU A 170 10.13 -5.89 -4.58
CA LEU A 170 11.39 -5.86 -3.83
C LEU A 170 12.33 -4.79 -4.35
N ILE A 171 12.49 -4.69 -5.67
CA ILE A 171 13.39 -3.72 -6.29
C ILE A 171 12.93 -2.29 -5.99
N GLU A 172 11.65 -1.97 -6.22
CA GLU A 172 11.13 -0.63 -5.97
C GLU A 172 11.16 -0.28 -4.47
N THR A 173 10.83 -1.23 -3.59
CA THR A 173 10.87 -1.00 -2.14
C THR A 173 12.29 -0.79 -1.64
N ALA A 174 13.27 -1.55 -2.15
CA ALA A 174 14.67 -1.35 -1.80
C ALA A 174 15.22 -0.03 -2.35
N ASN A 175 14.77 0.42 -3.54
CA ASN A 175 15.12 1.74 -4.07
C ASN A 175 14.63 2.86 -3.14
N MET A 176 13.35 2.80 -2.71
CA MET A 176 12.79 3.73 -1.73
C MET A 176 13.54 3.65 -0.39
N GLY A 177 13.87 2.44 0.08
CA GLY A 177 14.64 2.23 1.31
C GLY A 177 16.04 2.85 1.29
N ARG A 178 16.75 2.77 0.16
CA ARG A 178 18.06 3.44 0.00
C ARG A 178 17.92 4.95 0.01
N HIS A 179 16.84 5.48 -0.56
CA HIS A 179 16.57 6.92 -0.49
C HIS A 179 16.21 7.33 0.95
N ALA A 180 15.36 6.55 1.64
CA ALA A 180 15.01 6.77 3.03
C ALA A 180 16.24 6.80 3.95
N ALA A 181 17.19 5.88 3.76
CA ALA A 181 18.45 5.87 4.50
C ALA A 181 19.27 7.15 4.30
N ARG A 182 19.35 7.68 3.06
CA ARG A 182 20.05 8.93 2.75
C ARG A 182 19.41 10.14 3.42
N GLU A 183 18.10 10.12 3.59
CA GLU A 183 17.34 11.14 4.32
C GLU A 183 17.30 10.89 5.85
N GLY A 184 18.09 9.93 6.37
CA GLY A 184 18.19 9.64 7.80
C GLY A 184 16.99 8.88 8.40
N LEU A 185 16.11 8.33 7.56
CA LEU A 185 14.96 7.54 8.01
C LEU A 185 15.36 6.10 8.34
N GLN A 186 14.67 5.50 9.32
CA GLN A 186 14.95 4.14 9.77
C GLN A 186 14.60 3.09 8.70
N THR A 187 15.55 2.24 8.33
CA THR A 187 15.35 1.15 7.35
C THR A 187 15.18 -0.22 7.98
N ALA A 188 15.25 -0.34 9.31
CA ALA A 188 15.08 -1.60 10.03
C ALA A 188 13.79 -2.36 9.66
N PRO A 189 12.60 -1.72 9.53
CA PRO A 189 11.39 -2.43 9.10
C PRO A 189 11.56 -3.12 7.74
N LEU A 190 12.21 -2.46 6.78
CA LEU A 190 12.47 -3.02 5.46
C LEU A 190 13.48 -4.18 5.52
N GLN A 191 14.54 -4.06 6.33
CA GLN A 191 15.50 -5.15 6.53
C GLN A 191 14.80 -6.39 7.12
N HIS A 192 13.89 -6.20 8.08
CA HIS A 192 13.08 -7.27 8.64
C HIS A 192 12.16 -7.91 7.60
N PHE A 193 11.45 -7.11 6.79
CA PHE A 193 10.63 -7.61 5.69
C PHE A 193 11.46 -8.48 4.72
N LEU A 194 12.61 -7.98 4.24
CA LEU A 194 13.46 -8.71 3.30
C LEU A 194 13.94 -10.04 3.89
N ARG A 195 14.32 -10.06 5.18
CA ARG A 195 14.69 -11.29 5.88
C ARG A 195 13.51 -12.27 6.00
N ARG A 196 12.31 -11.78 6.32
CA ARG A 196 11.11 -12.63 6.42
C ARG A 196 10.77 -13.27 5.07
N LEU A 197 10.86 -12.49 3.99
CA LEU A 197 10.61 -12.98 2.65
C LEU A 197 11.67 -13.98 2.19
N GLU A 198 12.96 -13.71 2.44
CA GLU A 198 14.07 -14.64 2.22
C GLU A 198 13.79 -16.00 2.90
N ASN A 199 13.41 -15.96 4.18
CA ASN A 199 13.06 -17.15 4.94
C ASN A 199 11.84 -17.85 4.33
N HIS A 200 10.78 -17.11 3.99
CA HIS A 200 9.57 -17.69 3.40
C HIS A 200 9.89 -18.48 2.12
N CYS A 201 10.66 -17.88 1.21
CA CYS A 201 11.05 -18.50 -0.06
C CYS A 201 11.89 -19.78 0.15
N ARG A 202 12.83 -19.77 1.11
CA ARG A 202 13.66 -20.94 1.42
C ARG A 202 12.88 -22.11 2.01
N HIS A 203 11.90 -21.85 2.87
CA HIS A 203 11.13 -22.90 3.54
C HIS A 203 10.06 -23.51 2.64
N HIS A 204 9.55 -22.77 1.65
CA HIS A 204 8.47 -23.22 0.76
C HIS A 204 9.00 -23.72 -0.60
N GLY A 205 10.31 -23.70 -0.83
CA GLY A 205 10.96 -24.34 -1.98
C GLY A 205 10.68 -23.70 -3.35
N ASN A 206 9.96 -22.58 -3.40
CA ASN A 206 9.33 -22.12 -4.64
C ASN A 206 10.12 -21.05 -5.42
N ASP A 207 11.10 -20.33 -4.82
CA ASP A 207 11.87 -19.35 -5.60
C ASP A 207 13.24 -18.96 -4.96
N GLU A 208 14.29 -19.70 -5.32
CA GLU A 208 15.67 -19.40 -4.88
C GLU A 208 16.18 -18.07 -5.44
N LYS A 209 15.71 -17.66 -6.63
CA LYS A 209 16.07 -16.38 -7.24
C LYS A 209 15.56 -15.22 -6.38
N ILE A 210 14.29 -15.26 -5.95
CA ILE A 210 13.71 -14.24 -5.07
C ILE A 210 14.37 -14.25 -3.68
N ALA A 211 14.66 -15.43 -3.12
CA ALA A 211 15.40 -15.52 -1.85
C ALA A 211 16.78 -14.85 -1.93
N SER A 212 17.51 -15.09 -3.02
CA SER A 212 18.81 -14.48 -3.29
C SER A 212 18.69 -12.97 -3.49
N LEU A 213 17.69 -12.51 -4.25
CA LEU A 213 17.39 -11.10 -4.46
C LEU A 213 17.11 -10.38 -3.13
N ALA A 214 16.21 -10.90 -2.30
CA ALA A 214 15.86 -10.31 -1.02
C ALA A 214 17.07 -10.19 -0.09
N ARG A 215 17.92 -11.23 -0.05
CA ARG A 215 19.19 -11.22 0.69
C ARG A 215 20.13 -10.12 0.19
N ASN A 216 20.34 -10.04 -1.11
CA ASN A 216 21.25 -9.05 -1.71
C ASN A 216 20.76 -7.61 -1.47
N LEU A 217 19.45 -7.37 -1.63
CA LEU A 217 18.85 -6.06 -1.35
C LEU A 217 18.94 -5.68 0.13
N ARG A 218 18.84 -6.64 1.05
CA ARG A 218 18.99 -6.37 2.49
C ARG A 218 20.40 -5.89 2.81
N PHE A 219 21.43 -6.59 2.32
CA PHE A 219 22.81 -6.18 2.54
C PHE A 219 23.11 -4.80 1.96
N ASN A 220 22.51 -4.45 0.82
CA ASN A 220 22.67 -3.13 0.21
C ASN A 220 21.97 -1.99 0.98
N LEU A 221 21.12 -2.30 1.96
CA LEU A 221 20.46 -1.34 2.85
C LEU A 221 21.18 -1.19 4.21
N GLU A 222 22.17 -2.04 4.49
CA GLU A 222 23.00 -1.98 5.71
C GLU A 222 24.19 -1.02 5.56
N VAL A 223 24.40 -0.46 4.35
CA VAL A 223 25.53 0.40 3.96
C VAL A 223 25.19 1.88 4.11
#